data_AF-A0A6B3FUG6-F1
#
_entry.id   AF-A0A6B3FUG6-F1
#
_cell.length_a   1.000
_cell.length_b   1.000
_cell.length_c   1.000
_cell.angle_alpha   90.00
_cell.angle_beta   90.00
_cell.angle_gamma   90.00
#
_symmetry.space_group_name_H-M   'P 1'
#
loop_
_entity.id
_entity.type
_entity.pdbx_description
1 polymer ?
#
loop_
_entity_poly.entity_id
_entity_poly.type
_entity_poly.pdbx_seq_one_letter_code
_entity_poly.pdbx_strand_id
1 'polypeptide(L)' 'MKEYTEHQVTDAAYAAKNLILGEIECGQVWEDLLSLMVNATVTVLASGLSAGLEEIVRKNYGQELEEFKSDRGF' A
#
# COMPACT_ATOMS: atom_id res chain seq x y z
N MET A 1 -3.40 -17.03 -14.46
CA MET A 1 -3.95 -15.72 -14.05
C MET A 1 -4.92 -15.97 -12.92
N LYS A 2 -4.78 -15.30 -11.77
CA LYS A 2 -5.79 -15.37 -10.70
C LYS A 2 -6.84 -14.30 -10.99
N GLU A 3 -8.11 -14.68 -10.91
CA GLU A 3 -9.24 -13.74 -11.00
C GLU A 3 -9.74 -13.43 -9.60
N TYR A 4 -10.12 -12.17 -9.38
CA TYR A 4 -10.62 -11.67 -8.10
C TYR A 4 -12.00 -11.07 -8.29
N THR A 5 -12.87 -11.24 -7.31
CA THR A 5 -14.19 -10.60 -7.31
C THR A 5 -14.08 -9.12 -6.96
N GLU A 6 -15.06 -8.33 -7.36
CA GLU A 6 -15.16 -6.91 -6.97
C GLU A 6 -15.12 -6.73 -5.45
N HIS A 7 -15.77 -7.63 -4.71
CA HIS A 7 -15.75 -7.60 -3.24
C HIS A 7 -14.34 -7.80 -2.68
N GLN A 8 -13.57 -8.76 -3.20
CA GLN A 8 -12.19 -9.00 -2.76
C GLN A 8 -11.28 -7.81 -3.06
N VAL A 9 -11.42 -7.19 -4.24
CA VAL A 9 -10.67 -5.98 -4.60
C VAL A 9 -11.04 -4.82 -3.67
N THR A 10 -12.32 -4.67 -3.37
CA THR A 10 -12.83 -3.64 -2.46
C THR A 10 -12.28 -3.80 -1.05
N ASP A 11 -12.32 -5.02 -0.51
CA ASP A 11 -11.77 -5.33 0.83
C ASP A 11 -10.27 -5.06 0.89
N ALA A 12 -9.52 -5.45 -0.15
CA ALA A 12 -8.09 -5.17 -0.24
C ALA A 12 -7.79 -3.66 -0.31
N ALA A 13 -8.60 -2.90 -1.06
CA ALA A 13 -8.44 -1.45 -1.14
C ALA A 13 -8.72 -0.76 0.21
N TYR A 14 -9.73 -1.23 0.97
CA TYR A 14 -10.00 -0.74 2.31
C TYR A 14 -8.88 -1.08 3.30
N ALA A 15 -8.37 -2.31 3.27
CA ALA A 15 -7.25 -2.73 4.12
C ALA A 15 -5.98 -1.91 3.79
N ALA A 16 -5.65 -1.74 2.50
CA ALA A 16 -4.56 -0.88 2.05
C ALA A 16 -4.69 0.57 2.54
N LYS A 17 -5.89 1.16 2.38
CA LYS A 17 -6.18 2.51 2.87
C LYS A 17 -5.93 2.64 4.38
N ASN A 18 -6.41 1.67 5.16
CA ASN A 18 -6.26 1.69 6.62
C ASN A 18 -4.80 1.57 7.06
N LEU A 19 -3.99 0.75 6.36
CA LEU A 19 -2.55 0.64 6.60
C LEU A 19 -1.84 1.98 6.33
N ILE A 20 -2.18 2.64 5.23
CA ILE A 20 -1.54 3.90 4.82
C ILE A 20 -1.94 5.05 5.75
N LEU A 21 -3.23 5.21 6.04
CA LEU A 21 -3.71 6.29 6.91
C LEU A 21 -3.27 6.13 8.38
N GLY A 22 -2.90 4.92 8.80
CA GLY A 22 -2.35 4.70 10.14
C GLY A 22 -0.88 5.12 10.29
N GLU A 23 -0.17 5.31 9.16
CA GLU A 23 1.29 5.37 9.13
C GLU A 23 1.86 6.59 8.40
N ILE A 24 1.08 7.21 7.51
CA ILE A 24 1.49 8.32 6.65
C ILE A 24 0.54 9.50 6.87
N GLU A 25 1.08 10.61 7.38
CA GLU A 25 0.36 11.88 7.41
C GLU A 25 0.33 12.44 5.99
N CYS A 26 -0.85 12.62 5.40
CA CYS A 26 -1.02 13.11 4.02
C CYS A 26 -0.59 14.58 3.89
N GLY A 27 0.72 14.80 3.81
CA GLY A 27 1.38 16.09 3.77
C GLY A 27 1.25 16.78 2.42
N GLN A 28 1.70 16.19 1.30
CA GLN A 28 1.68 16.94 0.02
C GLN A 28 1.93 16.23 -1.32
N VAL A 29 2.20 14.92 -1.41
CA VAL A 29 2.49 14.26 -2.72
C VAL A 29 1.42 13.23 -3.10
N TRP A 30 0.43 13.69 -3.86
CA TRP A 30 -0.71 12.88 -4.31
C TRP A 30 -0.33 11.74 -5.26
N GLU A 31 0.71 11.90 -6.08
CA GLU A 31 1.15 10.89 -7.05
C GLU A 31 1.80 9.68 -6.38
N ASP A 32 2.68 9.91 -5.38
CA ASP A 32 3.29 8.84 -4.59
C ASP A 32 2.26 8.12 -3.71
N LEU A 33 1.28 8.85 -3.18
CA LEU A 33 0.19 8.26 -2.41
C LEU A 33 -0.69 7.35 -3.28
N LEU A 34 -1.00 7.75 -4.51
CA LEU A 34 -1.77 6.94 -5.44
C LEU A 34 -0.99 5.67 -5.85
N SER A 35 0.30 5.82 -6.16
CA SER A 35 1.19 4.68 -6.43
C SER A 35 1.20 3.69 -5.27
N LEU A 36 1.38 4.21 -4.04
CA LEU A 36 1.39 3.40 -2.83
C LEU A 36 0.05 2.70 -2.60
N MET A 37 -1.07 3.39 -2.78
CA MET A 37 -2.43 2.82 -2.68
C MET A 37 -2.64 1.65 -3.64
N VAL A 38 -2.23 1.79 -4.90
CA VAL A 38 -2.35 0.72 -5.92
C VAL A 38 -1.47 -0.47 -5.55
N ASN A 39 -0.20 -0.23 -5.23
CA ASN A 39 0.74 -1.28 -4.88
C ASN A 39 0.35 -2.01 -3.58
N ALA A 40 -0.12 -1.27 -2.58
CA ALA A 40 -0.66 -1.84 -1.34
C ALA A 40 -1.88 -2.71 -1.61
N THR A 41 -2.85 -2.22 -2.39
CA THR A 41 -4.07 -2.96 -2.73
C THR A 41 -3.74 -4.28 -3.45
N VAL A 42 -2.87 -4.24 -4.45
CA VAL A 42 -2.45 -5.45 -5.19
C VAL A 42 -1.72 -6.44 -4.29
N THR A 43 -0.82 -5.94 -3.44
CA THR A 43 -0.03 -6.79 -2.53
C THR A 43 -0.90 -7.44 -1.45
N VAL A 44 -1.82 -6.68 -0.85
CA VAL A 44 -2.82 -7.15 0.12
C VAL A 44 -3.75 -8.18 -0.51
N LEU A 45 -4.21 -7.95 -1.74
CA LEU A 45 -5.06 -8.89 -2.47
C LEU A 45 -4.29 -10.19 -2.81
N ALA A 46 -3.03 -10.09 -3.21
CA ALA A 46 -2.19 -11.23 -3.54
C ALA A 46 -1.82 -12.07 -2.31
N SER A 47 -1.71 -11.45 -1.13
CA SER A 47 -1.39 -12.13 0.13
C SER A 47 -2.60 -12.71 0.86
N GLY A 48 -3.82 -12.47 0.39
CA GLY A 48 -5.03 -12.90 1.10
C GLY A 48 -5.31 -12.04 2.34
N LEU A 49 -5.10 -10.72 2.20
CA LEU A 49 -5.35 -9.69 3.21
C LEU A 49 -4.37 -9.66 4.40
N SER A 50 -3.21 -10.30 4.30
CA SER A 50 -2.25 -10.40 5.41
C SER A 50 -1.01 -9.52 5.28
N ALA A 51 -0.85 -8.78 4.19
CA ALA A 51 0.35 -7.98 3.95
C ALA A 51 0.36 -6.71 4.81
N GLY A 52 1.49 -6.45 5.48
CA GLY A 52 1.75 -5.21 6.20
C GLY A 52 2.43 -4.15 5.33
N LEU A 53 2.46 -2.89 5.80
CA LEU A 53 3.01 -1.77 5.04
C LEU A 53 4.52 -1.91 4.76
N GLU A 54 5.30 -2.39 5.72
CA GLU A 54 6.74 -2.68 5.52
C GLU A 54 6.97 -3.67 4.37
N GLU A 55 6.17 -4.75 4.29
CA GLU A 55 6.26 -5.73 3.22
C GLU A 55 5.91 -5.11 1.86
N ILE A 56 4.85 -4.28 1.82
CA ILE A 56 4.43 -3.56 0.63
C ILE A 56 5.54 -2.66 0.12
N VAL A 57 6.13 -1.85 1.01
CA VAL A 57 7.19 -0.90 0.63
C VAL A 57 8.41 -1.65 0.11
N ARG A 58 8.88 -2.66 0.85
CA ARG A 58 10.04 -3.46 0.43
C ARG A 58 9.83 -4.17 -0.90
N LYS A 59 8.64 -4.75 -1.13
CA LYS A 59 8.34 -5.48 -2.38
C LYS A 59 8.23 -4.58 -3.61
N ASN A 60 7.67 -3.39 -3.46
CA ASN A 60 7.32 -2.53 -4.61
C ASN A 60 8.35 -1.42 -4.87
N TYR A 61 9.12 -1.03 -3.84
CA TYR A 61 10.07 0.08 -3.92
C TYR A 61 11.51 -0.33 -3.58
N GLY A 62 11.72 -1.52 -2.99
CA GLY A 62 13.06 -2.00 -2.64
C GLY A 62 13.72 -1.23 -1.48
N GLN A 63 12.91 -0.52 -0.70
CA GLN A 63 13.34 0.33 0.42
C GLN A 63 12.77 -0.18 1.74
N GLU A 64 13.37 0.26 2.84
CA GLU A 64 12.75 0.15 4.16
C GLU A 64 11.67 1.25 4.32
N LEU A 65 10.70 1.03 5.22
CA LEU A 65 9.55 1.94 5.39
C LEU A 65 9.99 3.36 5.76
N GLU A 66 10.97 3.49 6.65
CA GLU A 66 11.48 4.80 7.09
C GLU A 66 12.23 5.55 5.98
N GLU A 67 13.00 4.84 5.16
CA GLU A 67 13.68 5.42 3.98
C GLU A 67 12.64 5.92 2.98
N PHE A 68 11.62 5.10 2.70
CA PHE A 68 10.53 5.46 1.81
C PHE A 68 9.77 6.72 2.27
N LYS A 69 9.48 6.82 3.57
CA LYS A 69 8.81 7.99 4.18
C LYS A 69 9.69 9.23 4.05
N SER A 70 10.96 9.14 4.43
CA SER A 70 11.93 10.23 4.36
C SER A 70 12.12 10.78 2.95
N ASP A 71 12.28 9.90 1.95
CA ASP A 71 12.51 10.31 0.55
C ASP A 71 11.33 11.06 -0.08
N ARG A 72 10.11 10.82 0.43
CA ARG A 72 8.85 11.34 -0.12
C ARG A 72 8.20 12.43 0.73
N GLY A 73 8.81 12.74 1.88
CA GLY A 73 8.31 13.76 2.80
C GLY A 73 6.99 13.39 3.48
N PHE A 74 6.85 12.11 3.86
CA PHE A 74 5.76 11.59 4.69
C PHE A 74 6.08 11.63 6.17
#